data_AF-A0A453B0U0-F1
#
_entry.id   AF-A0A453B0U0-F1
#
_cell.length_a   1.000
_cell.length_b   1.000
_cell.length_c   1.000
_cell.angle_alpha   90.00
_cell.angle_beta   90.00
_cell.angle_gamma   90.00
#
_symmetry.space_group_name_H-M   'P 1'
#
loop_
_entity.id
_entity.type
_entity.pdbx_description
1 polymer ?
#
loop_
_entity_poly.entity_id
_entity_poly.type
_entity_poly.pdbx_seq_one_letter_code
_entity_poly.pdbx_strand_id
1 'polypeptide(L)'
;RLIEKELEGFGIRLNKTPPNMTFRRKEKGGINFTSTVANTHLDLDTVKAICSEYRIHNADVSLRFDATADDLIDVIEGSRIYMPCIYVVNKIDQITVEELDILDKLPHYCPISAHLEWNLDGLLEMVWEYLDLCRLYTKPKGLNPDYEDPVILSSKRKTVEDFCNQIHKDMAKQFKYALVWGSSVKHKPQRVGKGA
;
A
#
# COMPACT_ATOMS: atom_id res chain seq x y z
N ARG A 1 18.34 6.16 8.77
CA ARG A 1 18.71 6.77 7.47
C ARG A 1 19.61 5.93 6.56
N LEU A 2 20.62 5.19 7.04
CA LEU A 2 21.40 4.32 6.13
C LEU A 2 20.52 3.24 5.48
N ILE A 3 19.75 2.52 6.31
CA ILE A 3 18.84 1.45 5.84
C ILE A 3 17.80 1.98 4.85
N GLU A 4 17.21 3.14 5.15
CA GLU A 4 16.21 3.78 4.28
C GLU A 4 16.80 4.13 2.91
N LYS A 5 18.02 4.68 2.88
CA LYS A 5 18.70 5.03 1.63
C LYS A 5 19.01 3.81 0.77
N GLU A 6 19.45 2.71 1.39
CA GLU A 6 19.69 1.46 0.67
C GLU A 6 18.39 0.91 0.07
N LEU A 7 17.32 0.84 0.88
CA LEU A 7 16.00 0.36 0.43
C LEU A 7 15.41 1.24 -0.67
N GLU A 8 15.54 2.57 -0.54
CA GLU A 8 15.11 3.50 -1.58
C GLU A 8 15.92 3.34 -2.87
N GLY A 9 17.21 3.01 -2.77
CA GLY A 9 18.07 2.67 -3.91
C GLY A 9 17.61 1.42 -4.65
N PHE A 10 17.02 0.45 -3.95
CA PHE A 10 16.41 -0.75 -4.56
C PHE A 10 14.98 -0.54 -5.07
N GLY A 11 14.47 0.70 -5.05
CA GLY A 11 13.12 1.02 -5.53
C GLY A 11 12.00 0.66 -4.56
N ILE A 12 12.33 0.43 -3.28
CA ILE A 12 11.34 0.27 -2.21
C ILE A 12 11.01 1.64 -1.64
N ARG A 13 9.72 1.92 -1.45
CA ARG A 13 9.21 3.15 -0.86
C ARG A 13 8.47 2.80 0.43
N LEU A 14 9.09 3.14 1.56
CA LEU A 14 8.57 2.85 2.89
C LEU A 14 7.54 3.91 3.30
N ASN A 15 6.39 3.48 3.82
CA ASN A 15 5.33 4.36 4.36
C ASN A 15 4.83 5.45 3.40
N LYS A 16 5.03 5.28 2.10
CA LYS A 16 4.59 6.19 1.04
C LYS A 16 3.46 5.55 0.24
N THR A 17 2.56 6.38 -0.28
CA THR A 17 1.54 5.94 -1.25
C THR A 17 2.00 6.26 -2.66
N PRO A 18 1.53 5.53 -3.68
CA PRO A 18 1.84 5.86 -5.07
C PRO A 18 1.44 7.31 -5.40
N PRO A 19 2.34 8.11 -5.98
CA PRO A 19 2.06 9.48 -6.39
C PRO A 19 0.78 9.60 -7.22
N ASN A 20 -0.11 10.51 -6.87
CA ASN A 20 -1.30 10.83 -7.68
C ASN A 20 -0.91 11.72 -8.86
N MET A 21 -0.07 11.18 -9.73
CA MET A 21 0.41 11.82 -10.95
C MET A 21 0.01 10.96 -12.15
N THR A 22 -0.36 11.63 -13.24
CA THR A 22 -0.57 10.94 -14.51
C THR A 22 0.57 11.26 -15.46
N PHE A 23 1.21 10.20 -15.94
CA PHE A 23 2.29 10.26 -16.92
C PHE A 23 1.87 9.47 -18.16
N ARG A 24 1.78 10.14 -19.32
CA ARG A 24 1.38 9.51 -20.57
C ARG A 24 2.40 9.81 -21.67
N ARG A 25 3.08 8.78 -22.16
CA ARG A 25 3.98 8.92 -23.32
C ARG A 25 3.16 9.17 -24.60
N LYS A 26 3.65 10.09 -25.44
CA LYS A 26 3.07 10.47 -26.73
C LYS A 26 4.04 10.14 -27.86
N GLU A 27 3.54 10.08 -29.09
CA GLU A 27 4.40 9.92 -30.27
C GLU A 27 5.01 11.24 -30.74
N LYS A 28 4.27 12.36 -30.61
CA LYS A 28 4.64 13.69 -31.07
C LYS A 28 4.05 14.76 -30.13
N GLY A 29 4.59 15.98 -30.17
CA GLY A 29 4.04 17.15 -29.47
C GLY A 29 4.83 17.64 -28.26
N GLY A 30 6.06 17.14 -28.05
CA GLY A 30 6.93 17.57 -26.96
C GLY A 30 6.44 17.14 -25.59
N ILE A 31 7.03 17.74 -24.55
CA ILE A 31 6.67 17.51 -23.16
C ILE A 31 5.67 18.58 -22.74
N ASN A 32 4.43 18.17 -22.47
CA ASN A 32 3.41 19.03 -21.90
C ASN A 32 3.35 18.82 -20.39
N PHE A 33 3.48 19.92 -19.66
CA PHE A 33 3.39 19.93 -18.21
C PHE A 33 2.13 20.69 -17.80
N THR A 34 1.28 20.04 -17.03
CA THR A 34 0.07 20.63 -16.46
C THR A 34 0.08 20.44 -14.95
N SER A 35 -0.12 21.51 -14.19
CA SER A 35 -0.24 21.42 -12.74
C SER A 35 -1.56 21.99 -12.28
N THR A 36 -2.22 21.26 -11.38
CA THR A 36 -3.45 21.71 -10.70
C THR A 36 -3.12 22.53 -9.44
N VAL A 37 -1.91 22.36 -8.90
CA VAL A 37 -1.44 22.97 -7.64
C VAL A 37 -0.17 23.78 -7.92
N ALA A 38 0.09 24.83 -7.14
CA ALA A 38 1.37 25.51 -7.19
C ALA A 38 2.47 24.53 -6.76
N ASN A 39 3.41 24.23 -7.65
CA ASN A 39 4.51 23.34 -7.34
C ASN A 39 5.70 24.15 -6.84
N THR A 40 6.30 23.68 -5.77
CA THR A 40 7.44 24.33 -5.13
C THR A 40 8.76 23.67 -5.54
N HIS A 41 8.69 22.42 -6.01
CA HIS A 41 9.86 21.56 -6.22
C HIS A 41 10.05 21.10 -7.67
N LEU A 42 9.02 21.21 -8.51
CA LEU A 42 9.04 20.71 -9.88
C LEU A 42 8.69 21.80 -10.89
N ASP A 43 9.71 22.22 -11.63
CA ASP A 43 9.60 23.13 -12.77
C ASP A 43 9.62 22.39 -14.10
N LEU A 44 9.09 23.04 -15.13
CA LEU A 44 9.01 22.50 -16.49
C LEU A 44 10.40 22.13 -17.06
N ASP A 45 11.45 22.87 -16.70
CA ASP A 45 12.82 22.57 -17.12
C ASP A 45 13.38 21.32 -16.43
N THR A 46 13.10 21.13 -15.14
CA THR A 46 13.46 19.91 -14.39
C THR A 46 12.74 18.69 -14.96
N VAL A 47 11.45 18.81 -15.27
CA VAL A 47 10.67 17.74 -15.93
C VAL A 47 11.27 17.37 -17.29
N LYS A 48 11.66 18.36 -18.09
CA LYS A 48 12.32 18.14 -19.39
C LYS A 48 13.66 17.44 -19.24
N ALA A 49 14.48 17.86 -18.27
CA ALA A 49 15.78 17.23 -18.00
C ALA A 49 15.62 15.75 -17.65
N ILE A 50 14.74 15.43 -16.70
CA ILE A 50 14.44 14.05 -16.29
C ILE A 50 13.93 13.24 -17.48
N CYS A 51 12.92 13.73 -18.20
CA CYS A 51 12.37 13.01 -19.36
C CYS A 51 13.43 12.77 -20.44
N SER A 52 14.32 13.74 -20.68
CA SER A 52 15.41 13.60 -21.65
C SER A 52 16.43 12.52 -21.25
N GLU A 53 16.73 12.39 -19.96
CA GLU A 53 17.63 11.36 -19.43
C GLU A 53 17.04 9.95 -19.65
N TYR A 54 15.72 9.81 -19.47
CA TYR A 54 14.99 8.59 -19.80
C TYR A 54 14.71 8.38 -21.30
N ARG A 55 15.26 9.23 -22.19
CA ARG A 55 15.05 9.21 -23.65
C ARG A 55 13.58 9.37 -24.06
N ILE A 56 12.81 10.14 -23.30
CA ILE A 56 11.40 10.43 -23.53
C ILE A 56 11.27 11.87 -24.03
N HIS A 57 11.03 12.04 -25.34
CA HIS A 57 10.92 13.35 -25.97
C HIS A 57 9.49 13.89 -26.03
N ASN A 58 8.48 13.02 -25.88
CA ASN A 58 7.07 13.38 -25.99
C ASN A 58 6.27 12.74 -24.86
N ALA A 59 5.73 13.55 -23.95
CA ALA A 59 4.92 13.06 -22.84
C ALA A 59 3.96 14.14 -22.32
N ASP A 60 2.82 13.71 -21.79
CA ASP A 60 1.98 14.54 -20.93
C ASP A 60 2.24 14.17 -19.48
N VAL A 61 2.59 15.18 -18.69
CA VAL A 61 2.71 15.08 -17.24
C VAL A 61 1.64 15.98 -16.63
N SER A 62 0.76 15.38 -15.83
CA SER A 62 -0.23 16.13 -15.06
C SER A 62 -0.09 15.84 -13.57
N LEU A 63 0.14 16.91 -12.82
CA LEU A 63 0.30 16.93 -11.38
C LEU A 63 -0.97 17.39 -10.68
N ARG A 64 -1.36 16.64 -9.64
CA ARG A 64 -2.50 16.94 -8.75
C ARG A 64 -2.08 17.28 -7.33
N PHE A 65 -0.78 17.25 -7.04
CA PHE A 65 -0.18 17.56 -5.74
C PHE A 65 1.22 18.14 -5.96
N ASP A 66 1.81 18.73 -4.92
CA ASP A 66 3.19 19.23 -4.95
C ASP A 66 4.17 18.05 -4.96
N ALA A 67 4.60 17.67 -6.16
CA ALA A 67 5.45 16.52 -6.40
C ALA A 67 6.93 16.91 -6.44
N THR A 68 7.79 15.97 -6.08
CA THR A 68 9.25 16.08 -6.17
C THR A 68 9.79 15.42 -7.44
N ALA A 69 11.04 15.71 -7.79
CA ALA A 69 11.74 15.04 -8.89
C ALA A 69 11.74 13.50 -8.73
N ASP A 70 11.89 13.01 -7.50
CA ASP A 70 11.89 11.57 -7.19
C ASP A 70 10.52 10.93 -7.45
N ASP A 71 9.42 11.64 -7.18
CA ASP A 71 8.06 11.16 -7.47
C ASP A 71 7.83 11.00 -8.97
N LEU A 72 8.40 11.91 -9.78
CA LEU A 72 8.35 11.82 -11.24
C LEU A 72 9.12 10.59 -11.73
N ILE A 73 10.33 10.37 -11.19
CA ILE A 73 11.15 9.20 -11.50
C ILE A 73 10.42 7.91 -11.13
N ASP A 74 9.79 7.86 -9.96
CA ASP A 74 9.07 6.68 -9.49
C ASP A 74 7.93 6.26 -10.44
N VAL A 75 7.19 7.22 -10.98
CA VAL A 75 6.10 6.93 -11.93
C VAL A 75 6.64 6.57 -13.32
N ILE A 76 7.76 7.16 -13.75
CA ILE A 76 8.39 6.82 -15.03
C ILE A 76 8.92 5.38 -15.02
N GLU A 77 9.50 4.95 -13.90
CA GLU A 77 10.04 3.59 -13.77
C GLU A 77 8.94 2.53 -13.59
N GLY A 78 7.89 2.83 -12.81
CA GLY A 78 6.73 1.95 -12.64
C GLY A 78 6.99 0.61 -11.93
N SER A 79 8.25 0.27 -11.65
CA SER A 79 8.70 -0.95 -10.95
C SER A 79 8.81 -0.79 -9.43
N ARG A 80 8.37 0.36 -8.90
CA ARG A 80 8.49 0.70 -7.47
C ARG A 80 7.53 -0.09 -6.60
N ILE A 81 8.01 -0.52 -5.43
CA ILE A 81 7.22 -1.25 -4.45
C ILE A 81 6.94 -0.34 -3.27
N TYR A 82 5.67 -0.02 -3.07
CA TYR A 82 5.18 0.76 -1.93
C TYR A 82 4.72 -0.18 -0.83
N MET A 83 5.42 -0.15 0.31
CA MET A 83 5.13 -1.02 1.45
C MET A 83 5.10 -0.25 2.77
N PRO A 84 4.18 -0.62 3.67
CA PRO A 84 4.18 -0.11 5.03
C PRO A 84 5.38 -0.68 5.80
N CYS A 85 5.93 0.10 6.73
CA CYS A 85 7.12 -0.23 7.50
C CYS A 85 6.93 0.23 8.95
N ILE A 86 7.27 -0.63 9.91
CA ILE A 86 7.24 -0.32 11.34
C ILE A 86 8.69 -0.18 11.81
N TYR A 87 8.99 0.93 12.47
CA TYR A 87 10.29 1.17 13.09
C TYR A 87 10.30 0.57 14.49
N VAL A 88 10.83 -0.65 14.58
CA VAL A 88 10.95 -1.39 15.83
C VAL A 88 12.21 -0.96 16.56
N VAL A 89 12.05 -0.29 17.71
CA VAL A 89 13.18 0.13 18.56
C VAL A 89 13.28 -0.80 19.75
N ASN A 90 14.32 -1.63 19.71
CA ASN A 90 14.60 -2.60 20.76
C ASN A 90 15.46 -1.99 21.88
N LYS A 91 15.48 -2.66 23.04
CA LYS A 91 16.24 -2.32 24.25
C LYS A 91 15.72 -1.11 25.03
N ILE A 92 14.40 -0.97 25.12
CA ILE A 92 13.79 0.11 25.93
C ILE A 92 14.09 -0.01 27.44
N ASP A 93 14.59 -1.15 27.90
CA ASP A 93 15.09 -1.35 29.27
C ASP A 93 16.30 -0.47 29.62
N GLN A 94 17.01 0.04 28.61
CA GLN A 94 18.20 0.89 28.78
C GLN A 94 17.89 2.39 28.66
N ILE A 95 16.62 2.75 28.43
CA ILE A 95 16.17 4.09 28.09
C ILE A 95 15.25 4.61 29.21
N THR A 96 15.24 5.92 29.45
CA THR A 96 14.36 6.53 30.45
C THR A 96 12.93 6.70 29.93
N VAL A 97 11.96 6.85 30.84
CA VAL A 97 10.54 7.07 30.47
C VAL A 97 10.36 8.37 29.68
N GLU A 98 11.13 9.42 30.00
CA GLU A 98 11.07 10.70 29.29
C GLU A 98 11.54 10.57 27.83
N GLU A 99 12.58 9.78 27.58
CA GLU A 99 13.05 9.47 26.22
C GLU A 99 12.01 8.63 25.46
N LEU A 100 11.32 7.71 26.15
CA LEU A 100 10.23 6.93 25.56
C LEU A 100 9.07 7.81 25.09
N ASP A 101 8.67 8.81 25.89
CA ASP A 101 7.60 9.77 25.54
C ASP A 101 7.96 10.67 24.34
N ILE A 102 9.25 10.94 24.13
CA ILE A 102 9.71 11.67 22.95
C ILE A 102 9.61 10.77 21.70
N LEU A 103 9.96 9.49 21.84
CA LEU A 103 9.94 8.53 20.76
C LEU A 103 8.51 8.15 20.33
N ASP A 104 7.55 8.15 21.25
CA ASP A 104 6.14 7.90 20.96
C ASP A 104 5.50 8.93 20.01
N LYS A 105 6.13 10.11 19.87
CA LYS A 105 5.71 11.14 18.90
C LYS A 105 6.11 10.83 17.45
N LEU A 106 6.97 9.83 17.23
CA LEU A 106 7.42 9.46 15.90
C LEU A 106 6.39 8.56 15.21
N PRO A 107 6.04 8.81 13.94
CA PRO A 107 5.09 7.98 13.23
C PRO A 107 5.69 6.59 12.95
N HIS A 108 4.83 5.57 12.91
CA HIS A 108 5.19 4.17 12.63
C HIS A 108 6.21 3.57 13.63
N TYR A 109 6.28 4.11 14.84
CA TYR A 109 7.23 3.71 15.87
C TYR A 109 6.65 2.62 16.78
N CYS A 110 7.46 1.60 17.12
CA CYS A 110 7.10 0.58 18.08
C CYS A 110 8.27 0.30 19.06
N PRO A 111 8.17 0.69 20.33
CA PRO A 111 9.18 0.41 21.35
C PRO A 111 9.05 -1.03 21.86
N ILE A 112 10.12 -1.81 21.90
CA ILE A 112 10.11 -3.17 22.47
C ILE A 112 11.32 -3.44 23.36
N SER A 113 11.18 -4.37 24.31
CA SER A 113 12.33 -5.05 24.91
C SER A 113 12.22 -6.54 24.65
N ALA A 114 12.99 -7.03 23.67
CA ALA A 114 12.98 -8.45 23.30
C ALA A 114 13.47 -9.35 24.43
N HIS A 115 14.32 -8.85 25.33
CA HIS A 115 14.85 -9.63 26.45
C HIS A 115 13.83 -9.81 27.58
N LEU A 116 13.09 -8.75 27.88
CA LEU A 116 12.07 -8.74 28.94
C LEU A 116 10.67 -9.05 28.40
N GLU A 117 10.56 -9.33 27.11
CA GLU A 117 9.31 -9.56 26.37
C GLU A 117 8.30 -8.39 26.49
N TRP A 118 8.81 -7.17 26.63
CA TRP A 118 7.96 -5.98 26.74
C TRP A 118 7.46 -5.52 25.38
N ASN A 119 6.16 -5.22 25.33
CA ASN A 119 5.44 -4.65 24.19
C ASN A 119 5.50 -5.48 22.89
N LEU A 120 5.73 -6.79 23.01
CA LEU A 120 5.64 -7.71 21.87
C LEU A 120 4.20 -7.82 21.35
N ASP A 121 3.21 -7.75 22.24
CA ASP A 121 1.79 -7.75 21.88
C ASP A 121 1.44 -6.49 21.07
N GLY A 122 1.90 -5.32 21.50
CA GLY A 122 1.70 -4.06 20.77
C GLY A 122 2.35 -4.07 19.39
N LEU A 123 3.54 -4.70 19.26
CA LEU A 123 4.16 -4.91 17.96
C LEU A 123 3.28 -5.80 17.06
N LEU A 124 2.73 -6.88 17.60
CA LEU A 124 1.82 -7.79 16.89
C LEU A 124 0.55 -7.07 16.41
N GLU A 125 -0.04 -6.23 17.26
CA GLU A 125 -1.20 -5.40 16.90
C GLU A 125 -0.90 -4.43 15.77
N MET A 126 0.24 -3.71 15.85
CA MET A 126 0.66 -2.80 14.78
C MET A 126 0.93 -3.54 13.46
N VAL A 127 1.57 -4.72 13.52
CA VAL A 127 1.79 -5.56 12.32
C VAL A 127 0.45 -5.96 11.71
N TRP A 128 -0.52 -6.36 12.53
CA TRP A 128 -1.85 -6.73 12.04
C TRP A 128 -2.57 -5.55 11.37
N GLU A 129 -2.48 -4.36 11.95
CA GLU A 129 -3.05 -3.14 11.37
C GLU A 129 -2.39 -2.77 10.04
N TYR A 130 -1.05 -2.85 9.96
CA TYR A 130 -0.29 -2.44 8.77
C TYR A 130 -0.43 -3.41 7.61
N LEU A 131 -0.63 -4.70 7.90
CA LEU A 131 -0.90 -5.70 6.87
C LEU A 131 -2.28 -5.51 6.21
N ASP A 132 -3.21 -4.82 6.87
CA ASP A 132 -4.56 -4.51 6.39
C ASP A 132 -5.22 -5.75 5.75
N LEU A 133 -5.30 -6.82 6.54
CA LEU A 133 -5.80 -8.12 6.11
C LEU A 133 -7.31 -8.22 6.31
N CYS A 134 -7.99 -8.76 5.31
CA CYS A 134 -9.41 -9.09 5.36
C CYS A 134 -9.57 -10.59 5.66
N ARG A 135 -10.31 -10.91 6.73
CA ARG A 135 -10.71 -12.28 7.06
C ARG A 135 -12.07 -12.59 6.48
N LEU A 136 -12.16 -13.61 5.62
CA LEU A 136 -13.39 -14.07 5.00
C LEU A 136 -13.73 -15.47 5.51
N TYR A 137 -14.94 -15.60 6.08
CA TYR A 137 -15.43 -16.85 6.64
C TYR A 137 -16.29 -17.58 5.62
N THR A 138 -16.00 -18.86 5.38
CA THR A 138 -16.76 -19.66 4.44
C THR A 138 -18.08 -20.09 5.09
N LYS A 139 -19.16 -20.08 4.30
CA LYS A 139 -20.48 -20.54 4.75
C LYS A 139 -21.10 -21.48 3.71
N PRO A 140 -21.06 -22.80 3.94
CA PRO A 140 -21.75 -23.75 3.08
C PRO A 140 -23.27 -23.57 3.16
N LYS A 141 -23.98 -23.93 2.07
CA LYS A 141 -25.43 -23.79 2.02
C LYS A 141 -26.10 -24.71 3.05
N GLY A 142 -26.92 -24.13 3.92
CA GLY A 142 -27.62 -24.87 4.98
C GLY A 142 -26.81 -25.11 6.25
N LEU A 143 -25.54 -24.68 6.28
CA LEU A 143 -24.68 -24.76 7.45
C LEU A 143 -24.39 -23.36 8.01
N ASN A 144 -23.92 -23.34 9.26
CA ASN A 144 -23.40 -22.11 9.87
C ASN A 144 -22.03 -21.78 9.28
N PRO A 145 -21.62 -20.50 9.32
CA PRO A 145 -20.27 -20.12 8.93
C PRO A 145 -19.24 -20.81 9.82
N ASP A 146 -18.12 -21.19 9.22
CA ASP A 146 -16.94 -21.63 9.94
C ASP A 146 -16.13 -20.39 10.36
N TYR A 147 -15.88 -20.25 11.66
CA TYR A 147 -15.11 -19.15 12.25
C TYR A 147 -13.70 -19.56 12.69
N GLU A 148 -13.36 -20.85 12.61
CA GLU A 148 -12.05 -21.36 13.01
C GLU A 148 -11.02 -21.13 11.90
N ASP A 149 -11.40 -21.40 10.64
CA ASP A 149 -10.51 -21.31 9.48
C ASP A 149 -10.93 -20.19 8.48
N PRO A 150 -10.60 -18.91 8.75
CA PRO A 150 -10.83 -17.83 7.80
C PRO A 150 -9.87 -17.89 6.61
N VAL A 151 -10.39 -17.57 5.43
CA VAL A 151 -9.55 -17.24 4.27
C VAL A 151 -9.07 -15.81 4.43
N ILE A 152 -7.75 -15.63 4.49
CA ILE A 152 -7.10 -14.33 4.67
C ILE A 152 -6.74 -13.76 3.30
N LEU A 153 -7.22 -12.56 2.99
CA LEU A 153 -6.88 -11.80 1.79
C LEU A 153 -6.26 -10.45 2.15
N SER A 154 -5.39 -9.92 1.30
CA SER A 154 -4.90 -8.55 1.45
C SER A 154 -5.98 -7.55 1.04
N SER A 155 -6.07 -6.40 1.70
CA SER A 155 -7.02 -5.34 1.33
C SER A 155 -6.89 -4.86 -0.11
N LYS A 156 -5.70 -4.99 -0.72
CA LYS A 156 -5.42 -4.64 -2.12
C LYS A 156 -6.03 -5.65 -3.11
N ARG A 157 -6.24 -6.91 -2.71
CA ARG A 157 -6.75 -8.04 -3.53
C ARG A 157 -7.82 -8.79 -2.75
N LYS A 158 -9.01 -8.19 -2.66
CA LYS A 158 -10.12 -8.63 -1.81
C LYS A 158 -11.42 -8.88 -2.58
N THR A 159 -11.33 -9.08 -3.90
CA THR A 159 -12.52 -9.36 -4.71
C THR A 159 -13.03 -10.78 -4.45
N VAL A 160 -14.28 -11.06 -4.80
CA VAL A 160 -14.81 -12.43 -4.75
C VAL A 160 -14.02 -13.38 -5.66
N GLU A 161 -13.48 -12.89 -6.76
CA GLU A 161 -12.58 -13.65 -7.63
C GLU A 161 -11.27 -14.03 -6.93
N ASP A 162 -10.64 -13.10 -6.22
CA ASP A 162 -9.43 -13.36 -5.42
C ASP A 162 -9.70 -14.43 -4.36
N PHE A 163 -10.85 -14.34 -3.68
CA PHE A 163 -11.29 -15.34 -2.72
C PHE A 163 -11.45 -16.73 -3.35
N CYS A 164 -12.11 -16.81 -4.51
CA CYS A 164 -12.26 -18.08 -5.21
C CYS A 164 -10.91 -18.67 -5.63
N ASN A 165 -10.00 -17.84 -6.13
CA ASN A 165 -8.66 -18.26 -6.54
C ASN A 165 -7.80 -18.75 -5.37
N GLN A 166 -7.98 -18.17 -4.18
CA GLN A 166 -7.28 -18.58 -2.96
C GLN A 166 -7.68 -19.99 -2.49
N ILE A 167 -8.96 -20.34 -2.65
CA ILE A 167 -9.46 -21.69 -2.33
C ILE A 167 -9.09 -22.68 -3.44
N HIS A 168 -9.49 -22.39 -4.69
CA HIS A 168 -9.18 -23.24 -5.84
C HIS A 168 -9.39 -22.52 -7.18
N LYS A 169 -8.41 -22.58 -8.09
CA LYS A 169 -8.41 -21.87 -9.39
C LYS A 169 -9.63 -22.17 -10.27
N ASP A 170 -10.22 -23.36 -10.18
CA ASP A 170 -11.39 -23.71 -11.00
C ASP A 170 -12.71 -23.18 -10.45
N MET A 171 -12.79 -22.80 -9.17
CA MET A 171 -14.01 -22.19 -8.63
C MET A 171 -14.33 -20.87 -9.33
N ALA A 172 -13.30 -20.07 -9.62
CA ALA A 172 -13.47 -18.81 -10.34
C ALA A 172 -14.10 -19.03 -11.73
N LYS A 173 -13.79 -20.13 -12.42
CA LYS A 173 -14.36 -20.48 -13.73
C LYS A 173 -15.83 -20.87 -13.65
N GLN A 174 -16.21 -21.65 -12.63
CA GLN A 174 -17.57 -22.15 -12.43
C GLN A 174 -18.48 -21.21 -11.64
N PHE A 175 -17.95 -20.07 -11.18
CA PHE A 175 -18.65 -19.13 -10.33
C PHE A 175 -19.89 -18.52 -11.01
N LYS A 176 -21.06 -18.69 -10.37
CA LYS A 176 -22.34 -18.09 -10.80
C LYS A 176 -22.68 -16.82 -10.01
N TYR A 177 -22.55 -16.88 -8.69
CA TYR A 177 -22.77 -15.76 -7.76
C TYR A 177 -22.26 -16.14 -6.36
N ALA A 178 -22.01 -15.14 -5.52
CA ALA A 178 -21.79 -15.32 -4.09
C ALA A 178 -22.92 -14.67 -3.29
N LEU A 179 -23.21 -15.22 -2.12
CA LEU A 179 -24.03 -14.59 -1.10
C LEU A 179 -23.09 -14.06 -0.03
N VAL A 180 -23.14 -12.76 0.20
CA VAL A 180 -22.25 -12.10 1.16
C VAL A 180 -23.06 -11.54 2.32
N TRP A 181 -22.53 -11.73 3.52
CA TRP A 181 -22.98 -11.11 4.75
C TRP A 181 -21.82 -10.28 5.30
N GLY A 182 -22.00 -8.99 5.53
CA GLY A 182 -20.92 -8.16 6.06
C GLY A 182 -21.15 -6.67 5.87
N SER A 183 -20.12 -5.89 6.17
CA SER A 183 -20.07 -4.45 5.91
C SER A 183 -19.82 -4.10 4.44
N SER A 184 -19.35 -5.05 3.62
CA SER A 184 -19.12 -4.85 2.19
C SER A 184 -20.42 -4.78 1.36
N VAL A 185 -21.55 -5.19 1.93
CA VAL A 185 -22.87 -5.23 1.27
C VAL A 185 -23.90 -4.38 2.01
N LYS A 186 -24.84 -3.79 1.26
CA LYS A 186 -25.91 -2.95 1.82
C LYS A 186 -27.03 -3.78 2.44
N HIS A 187 -27.30 -4.96 1.89
CA HIS A 187 -28.33 -5.88 2.37
C HIS A 187 -27.70 -7.20 2.83
N LYS A 188 -28.30 -7.85 3.83
CA LYS A 188 -27.80 -9.11 4.40
C LYS A 188 -28.84 -10.23 4.24
N PRO A 189 -28.54 -11.32 3.49
CA PRO A 189 -27.47 -11.43 2.48
C PRO A 189 -27.76 -10.64 1.21
N GLN A 190 -26.69 -10.30 0.48
CA GLN A 190 -26.78 -9.75 -0.87
C GLN A 190 -26.06 -10.66 -1.86
N ARG A 191 -26.64 -10.81 -3.06
CA ARG A 191 -26.05 -11.52 -4.18
C ARG A 191 -25.03 -10.62 -4.88
N VAL A 192 -23.79 -11.09 -5.03
CA VAL A 192 -22.70 -10.34 -5.65
C VAL A 192 -22.03 -11.13 -6.79
N GLY A 193 -21.37 -10.39 -7.69
CA GLY A 193 -20.59 -10.93 -8.81
C GLY A 193 -19.12 -11.15 -8.48
N LYS A 194 -18.30 -11.48 -9.48
CA LYS A 194 -16.87 -11.81 -9.31
C LYS A 194 -15.99 -10.62 -8.92
N GLY A 195 -16.20 -9.46 -9.55
CA GLY A 195 -15.41 -8.25 -9.30
C GLY A 195 -15.94 -7.37 -8.16
N ALA A 196 -16.86 -7.89 -7.35
CA ALA A 196 -17.40 -7.20 -6.19
C ALA A 196 -16.47 -7.35 -4.98
#